data_AF-A0A7S4MN95-F1
#
_entry.id   AF-A0A7S4MN95-F1
#
_cell.length_a   1.000
_cell.length_b   1.000
_cell.length_c   1.000
_cell.angle_alpha   90.00
_cell.angle_beta   90.00
_cell.angle_gamma   90.00
#
_symmetry.space_group_name_H-M   'P 1'
#
loop_
_entity.id
_entity.type
_entity.pdbx_description
1 polymer ?
#
loop_
_entity_poly.entity_id
_entity_poly.type
_entity_poly.pdbx_seq_one_letter_code
_entity_poly.pdbx_strand_id
1 'polypeptide(L)'
;DGHGDDDKSLCSVVYFYRMWLEYLFGKYELAAETAKKNRHVETHRMTRFVIVCNHAFYSGLTALALARKEGRRNWNDIIDNTMSQMKSWVSSAPWNCQHKLDLMNAEYAYLEGNLKAAGNAYDRAVTTAARH
;
A
#
# COMPACT_ATOMS: atom_id res chain seq x y z
N ASP A 1 -30.64 9.96 -3.47
CA ASP A 1 -30.00 10.53 -2.25
C ASP A 1 -28.62 9.93 -1.96
N GLY A 2 -27.66 10.04 -2.88
CA GLY A 2 -26.33 9.40 -2.76
C GLY A 2 -25.13 10.32 -3.06
N HIS A 3 -25.32 11.63 -3.02
CA HIS A 3 -24.27 12.62 -3.33
C HIS A 3 -23.68 13.32 -2.08
N GLY A 4 -24.22 13.07 -0.88
CA GLY A 4 -23.73 13.69 0.37
C GLY A 4 -22.69 12.89 1.14
N ASP A 5 -22.62 11.57 0.95
CA ASP A 5 -21.74 10.66 1.71
C ASP A 5 -20.32 10.60 1.15
N ASP A 6 -20.17 10.67 -0.16
CA ASP A 6 -18.87 10.57 -0.85
C ASP A 6 -18.00 11.84 -0.74
N ASP A 7 -18.46 12.91 -0.08
CA ASP A 7 -17.76 14.21 0.02
C ASP A 7 -17.17 14.45 1.43
N LYS A 8 -17.92 14.10 2.48
CA LYS A 8 -17.40 13.90 3.85
C LYS A 8 -16.37 12.78 3.91
N SER A 9 -16.42 11.94 2.90
CA SER A 9 -15.41 11.01 2.53
C SER A 9 -14.04 11.62 2.41
N LEU A 10 -13.72 12.18 1.26
CA LEU A 10 -12.35 12.57 0.96
C LEU A 10 -11.74 13.51 2.01
N CYS A 11 -12.56 14.38 2.60
CA CYS A 11 -12.13 15.27 3.68
C CYS A 11 -11.39 14.52 4.79
N SER A 12 -11.87 13.36 5.21
CA SER A 12 -11.30 12.74 6.38
C SER A 12 -9.93 12.13 6.22
N VAL A 13 -9.61 11.62 5.04
CA VAL A 13 -8.34 10.96 4.85
C VAL A 13 -7.22 11.97 4.71
N VAL A 14 -7.54 13.13 4.15
CA VAL A 14 -6.65 14.29 4.15
C VAL A 14 -6.38 14.75 5.57
N TYR A 15 -7.42 14.86 6.39
CA TYR A 15 -7.25 15.16 7.80
C TYR A 15 -6.49 14.04 8.57
N PHE A 16 -6.65 12.77 8.20
CA PHE A 16 -5.90 11.64 8.78
C PHE A 16 -4.40 11.75 8.49
N TYR A 17 -4.01 11.86 7.22
CA TYR A 17 -2.59 11.98 6.84
C TYR A 17 -1.98 13.30 7.32
N ARG A 18 -2.75 14.38 7.36
CA ARG A 18 -2.27 15.69 7.85
C ARG A 18 -2.06 15.70 9.35
N MET A 19 -3.01 15.19 10.12
CA MET A 19 -2.83 14.93 11.54
C MET A 19 -1.60 14.04 11.77
N TRP A 20 -1.46 12.98 10.97
CA TRP A 20 -0.36 12.02 11.08
C TRP A 20 1.01 12.69 10.88
N LEU A 21 1.16 13.54 9.86
CA LEU A 21 2.40 14.26 9.60
C LEU A 21 2.66 15.38 10.63
N GLU A 22 1.63 16.13 11.03
CA GLU A 22 1.76 17.19 12.05
C GLU A 22 2.23 16.61 13.39
N TYR A 23 1.71 15.45 13.77
CA TYR A 23 2.17 14.69 14.93
C TYR A 23 3.62 14.21 14.78
N LEU A 24 3.98 13.60 13.63
CA LEU A 24 5.33 13.09 13.37
C LEU A 24 6.41 14.19 13.40
N PHE A 25 6.05 15.44 13.12
CA PHE A 25 6.94 16.59 13.19
C PHE A 25 6.82 17.43 14.47
N GLY A 26 6.15 16.91 15.50
CA GLY A 26 6.09 17.53 16.83
C GLY A 26 5.19 18.76 16.96
N LYS A 27 4.27 18.99 16.01
CA LYS A 27 3.38 20.16 15.97
C LYS A 27 2.02 19.83 16.58
N TYR A 28 2.01 19.55 17.89
CA TYR A 28 0.90 18.88 18.56
C TYR A 28 -0.38 19.72 18.65
N GLU A 29 -0.28 21.03 18.85
CA GLU A 29 -1.42 21.94 18.91
C GLU A 29 -2.12 22.01 17.55
N LEU A 30 -1.34 22.04 16.47
CA LEU A 30 -1.84 22.03 15.10
C LEU A 30 -2.51 20.69 14.77
N ALA A 31 -1.89 19.57 15.17
CA ALA A 31 -2.48 18.24 15.03
C ALA A 31 -3.82 18.13 15.78
N ALA A 32 -3.93 18.73 16.97
CA ALA A 32 -5.15 18.74 17.78
C ALA A 32 -6.28 19.56 17.14
N GLU A 33 -5.98 20.65 16.44
CA GLU A 33 -6.97 21.42 15.69
C GLU A 33 -7.40 20.71 14.40
N THR A 34 -6.46 20.11 13.68
CA THR A 34 -6.71 19.29 12.48
C THR A 34 -7.63 18.11 12.83
N ALA A 35 -7.43 17.47 13.98
CA ALA A 35 -8.28 16.38 14.46
C ALA A 35 -9.71 16.83 14.81
N LYS A 36 -9.89 18.03 15.38
CA LYS A 36 -11.23 18.55 15.73
C LYS A 36 -12.05 18.94 14.51
N LYS A 37 -11.39 19.39 13.43
CA LYS A 37 -12.02 19.78 12.15
C LYS A 37 -12.51 18.57 11.33
N ASN A 38 -12.06 17.36 11.66
CA ASN A 38 -12.40 16.11 10.97
C ASN A 38 -13.30 15.15 11.78
N ARG A 39 -14.36 15.66 12.40
CA ARG A 39 -15.22 14.80 13.24
C ARG A 39 -16.13 13.83 12.48
N HIS A 40 -16.32 14.01 11.17
CA HIS A 40 -17.23 13.20 10.35
C HIS A 40 -16.53 12.70 9.09
N VAL A 41 -15.92 11.52 9.23
CA VAL A 41 -15.15 10.80 8.23
C VAL A 41 -16.06 9.88 7.43
N GLU A 42 -16.35 10.17 6.16
CA GLU A 42 -17.10 9.19 5.34
C GLU A 42 -16.25 8.59 4.23
N THR A 43 -14.93 8.35 4.42
CA THR A 43 -13.98 8.16 3.28
C THR A 43 -14.03 6.85 2.54
N HIS A 44 -15.16 6.52 1.93
CA HIS A 44 -15.52 5.12 1.87
C HIS A 44 -14.92 4.34 0.72
N ARG A 45 -14.57 4.91 -0.45
CA ARG A 45 -14.10 4.07 -1.58
C ARG A 45 -12.67 4.32 -2.03
N MET A 46 -12.25 5.53 -2.36
CA MET A 46 -10.91 5.76 -2.92
C MET A 46 -9.81 5.73 -1.85
N THR A 47 -10.04 6.30 -0.67
CA THR A 47 -9.13 6.05 0.46
C THR A 47 -9.15 4.59 0.84
N ARG A 48 -10.32 3.97 0.89
CA ARG A 48 -10.39 2.53 1.14
C ARG A 48 -9.51 1.78 0.13
N PHE A 49 -9.50 2.15 -1.15
CA PHE A 49 -8.60 1.56 -2.13
C PHE A 49 -7.12 1.83 -1.82
N VAL A 50 -6.71 3.07 -1.55
CA VAL A 50 -5.31 3.40 -1.23
C VAL A 50 -4.85 2.66 0.04
N ILE A 51 -5.70 2.58 1.07
CA ILE A 51 -5.42 1.83 2.31
C ILE A 51 -5.34 0.33 2.02
N VAL A 52 -6.33 -0.23 1.33
CA VAL A 52 -6.39 -1.67 1.04
C VAL A 52 -5.22 -2.09 0.14
N CYS A 53 -4.87 -1.27 -0.86
CA CYS A 53 -3.75 -1.51 -1.75
C CYS A 53 -2.41 -1.44 -1.00
N ASN A 54 -2.19 -0.40 -0.19
CA ASN A 54 -0.97 -0.30 0.61
C ASN A 54 -0.90 -1.38 1.69
N HIS A 55 -2.02 -1.75 2.30
CA HIS A 55 -2.08 -2.84 3.27
C HIS A 55 -1.64 -4.16 2.62
N ALA A 56 -2.27 -4.56 1.51
CA ALA A 56 -1.90 -5.78 0.81
C ALA A 56 -0.44 -5.76 0.32
N PHE A 57 0.05 -4.62 -0.16
CA PHE A 57 1.45 -4.45 -0.54
C PHE A 57 2.41 -4.71 0.63
N TYR A 58 2.23 -4.03 1.76
CA TYR A 58 3.13 -4.19 2.91
C TYR A 58 2.95 -5.55 3.59
N SER A 59 1.74 -6.13 3.61
CA SER A 59 1.51 -7.50 4.08
C SER A 59 2.28 -8.51 3.23
N GLY A 60 2.24 -8.37 1.90
CA GLY A 60 2.95 -9.24 0.98
C GLY A 60 4.47 -9.15 1.14
N LEU A 61 5.02 -7.92 1.19
CA LEU A 61 6.46 -7.73 1.44
C LEU A 61 6.91 -8.30 2.78
N THR A 62 6.11 -8.12 3.83
CA THR A 62 6.40 -8.67 5.16
C THR A 62 6.42 -10.20 5.12
N ALA A 63 5.42 -10.81 4.50
CA ALA A 63 5.33 -12.27 4.37
C ALA A 63 6.50 -12.83 3.56
N LEU A 64 6.90 -12.18 2.46
CA LEU A 64 8.06 -12.55 1.66
C LEU A 64 9.36 -12.47 2.48
N ALA A 65 9.55 -11.40 3.26
CA ALA A 65 10.72 -11.25 4.12
C ALA A 65 10.78 -12.33 5.22
N LEU A 66 9.66 -12.65 5.86
CA LEU A 66 9.60 -13.68 6.90
C LEU A 66 9.74 -15.09 6.33
N ALA A 67 9.16 -15.35 5.15
CA ALA A 67 9.33 -16.61 4.43
C ALA A 67 10.81 -16.91 4.12
N ARG A 68 11.61 -15.87 3.85
CA ARG A 68 13.06 -15.99 3.64
C ARG A 68 13.80 -16.35 4.93
N LYS A 69 13.37 -15.83 6.07
CA LYS A 69 14.05 -15.98 7.36
C LYS A 69 13.68 -17.26 8.10
N GLU A 70 12.40 -17.61 8.09
CA GLU A 70 11.79 -18.61 8.97
C GLU A 70 11.21 -19.81 8.20
N GLY A 71 11.24 -19.74 6.86
CA GLY A 71 10.65 -20.75 5.98
C GLY A 71 9.23 -20.39 5.55
N ARG A 72 8.82 -20.91 4.39
CA ARG A 72 7.61 -20.41 3.67
C ARG A 72 6.27 -20.94 4.17
N ARG A 73 6.28 -22.03 4.93
CA ARG A 73 5.08 -22.80 5.27
C ARG A 73 3.96 -21.96 5.88
N ASN A 74 4.32 -20.96 6.69
CA ASN A 74 3.36 -20.12 7.40
C ASN A 74 2.97 -18.84 6.62
N TRP A 75 3.58 -18.58 5.47
CA TRP A 75 3.48 -17.30 4.76
C TRP A 75 2.92 -17.43 3.34
N ASN A 76 2.91 -18.63 2.76
CA ASN A 76 2.44 -18.88 1.39
C ASN A 76 1.04 -18.32 1.12
N ASP A 77 0.07 -18.58 2.00
CA ASP A 77 -1.30 -18.10 1.80
C ASP A 77 -1.39 -16.57 1.70
N ILE A 78 -0.59 -15.86 2.52
CA ILE A 78 -0.54 -14.39 2.52
C ILE A 78 0.14 -13.89 1.24
N ILE A 79 1.23 -14.53 0.83
CA ILE A 79 1.96 -14.19 -0.39
C ILE A 79 1.04 -14.37 -1.60
N ASP A 80 0.39 -15.52 -1.73
CA ASP A 80 -0.46 -15.83 -2.87
C ASP A 80 -1.68 -14.89 -2.95
N ASN A 81 -2.33 -14.65 -1.82
CA ASN A 81 -3.48 -13.75 -1.77
C ASN A 81 -3.09 -12.31 -2.12
N THR A 82 -2.04 -11.76 -1.50
CA THR A 82 -1.62 -10.37 -1.75
C THR A 82 -1.07 -10.17 -3.16
N MET A 83 -0.36 -11.16 -3.71
CA MET A 83 0.08 -11.16 -5.12
C MET A 83 -1.11 -11.22 -6.09
N SER A 84 -2.12 -12.05 -5.81
CA SER A 84 -3.34 -12.14 -6.62
C SER A 84 -4.14 -10.83 -6.60
N GLN A 85 -4.33 -10.25 -5.41
CA GLN A 85 -4.97 -8.95 -5.24
C GLN A 85 -4.22 -7.87 -6.02
N MET A 86 -2.90 -7.79 -5.88
CA MET A 86 -2.09 -6.80 -6.57
C MET A 86 -2.14 -6.97 -8.10
N LYS A 87 -2.14 -8.21 -8.61
CA LYS A 87 -2.37 -8.49 -10.05
C LYS A 87 -3.73 -7.99 -10.52
N SER A 88 -4.79 -8.21 -9.73
CA SER A 88 -6.14 -7.73 -10.07
C SER A 88 -6.25 -6.20 -10.06
N TRP A 89 -5.48 -5.53 -9.20
CA TRP A 89 -5.46 -4.07 -9.18
C TRP A 89 -4.58 -3.49 -10.26
N VAL A 90 -3.51 -4.17 -10.68
CA VAL A 90 -2.73 -3.77 -11.85
C VAL A 90 -3.58 -3.75 -13.11
N SER A 91 -4.52 -4.68 -13.30
CA SER A 91 -5.40 -4.64 -14.47
C SER A 91 -6.37 -3.44 -14.48
N SER A 92 -6.64 -2.85 -13.31
CA SER A 92 -7.62 -1.78 -13.14
C SER A 92 -6.98 -0.40 -12.87
N ALA A 93 -5.79 -0.37 -12.29
CA ALA A 93 -5.06 0.81 -11.84
C ALA A 93 -3.53 0.59 -11.91
N PRO A 94 -2.97 0.32 -13.11
CA PRO A 94 -1.57 -0.08 -13.26
C PRO A 94 -0.60 0.98 -12.73
N TRP A 95 -0.87 2.27 -12.93
CA TRP A 95 -0.04 3.36 -12.44
C TRP A 95 0.17 3.34 -10.92
N ASN A 96 -0.85 2.94 -10.14
CA ASN A 96 -0.81 2.95 -8.68
C ASN A 96 -0.29 1.64 -8.06
N CYS A 97 -0.23 0.56 -8.86
CA CYS A 97 -0.05 -0.79 -8.36
C CYS A 97 1.09 -1.56 -9.06
N GLN A 98 1.49 -1.18 -10.27
CA GLN A 98 2.47 -1.92 -11.07
C GLN A 98 3.85 -1.93 -10.40
N HIS A 99 4.33 -0.79 -9.94
CA HIS A 99 5.62 -0.71 -9.24
C HIS A 99 5.63 -1.54 -7.94
N LYS A 100 4.48 -1.65 -7.26
CA LYS A 100 4.29 -2.47 -6.07
C LYS A 100 4.35 -3.96 -6.42
N LEU A 101 3.65 -4.36 -7.49
CA LEU A 101 3.69 -5.73 -7.99
C LEU A 101 5.10 -6.12 -8.48
N ASP A 102 5.79 -5.22 -9.18
CA ASP A 102 7.16 -5.45 -9.66
C ASP A 102 8.12 -5.70 -8.50
N LEU A 103 8.01 -4.92 -7.42
CA LEU A 103 8.81 -5.14 -6.21
C LEU A 103 8.46 -6.44 -5.51
N MET A 104 7.18 -6.77 -5.37
CA MET A 104 6.76 -8.06 -4.79
C MET A 104 7.26 -9.25 -5.62
N ASN A 105 7.24 -9.15 -6.96
CA ASN A 105 7.82 -10.16 -7.85
C ASN A 105 9.34 -10.27 -7.67
N ALA A 106 10.04 -9.17 -7.41
CA ALA A 106 11.48 -9.17 -7.15
C ALA A 106 11.81 -9.92 -5.85
N GLU A 107 11.09 -9.61 -4.77
CA GLU A 107 11.23 -10.27 -3.48
C GLU A 107 10.85 -11.76 -3.55
N TYR A 108 9.80 -12.09 -4.33
CA TYR A 108 9.44 -13.49 -4.59
C TYR A 108 10.54 -14.23 -5.35
N ALA A 109 11.08 -13.67 -6.42
CA ALA A 109 12.18 -14.28 -7.17
C ALA A 109 13.45 -14.45 -6.31
N TYR A 110 13.70 -13.51 -5.40
CA TYR A 110 14.77 -13.64 -4.41
C TYR A 110 14.51 -14.83 -3.49
N LEU A 111 13.30 -14.95 -2.95
CA LEU A 111 12.89 -16.06 -2.10
C LEU A 111 13.04 -17.41 -2.81
N GLU A 112 12.85 -17.48 -4.13
CA GLU A 112 13.10 -18.65 -4.97
C GLU A 112 14.59 -18.94 -5.25
N GLY A 113 15.50 -18.11 -4.74
CA GLY A 113 16.93 -18.22 -5.03
C GLY A 113 17.32 -17.80 -6.45
N ASN A 114 16.39 -17.24 -7.23
CA ASN A 114 16.66 -16.74 -8.58
C ASN A 114 17.10 -15.28 -8.55
N LEU A 115 18.33 -15.06 -8.07
CA LEU A 115 18.90 -13.72 -7.89
C LEU A 115 18.95 -12.89 -9.18
N LYS A 116 19.15 -13.54 -10.34
CA LYS A 116 19.14 -12.85 -11.65
C LYS A 116 17.75 -12.31 -11.99
N ALA A 117 16.71 -13.12 -11.79
CA ALA A 117 15.34 -12.66 -12.00
C ALA A 117 14.93 -11.57 -10.99
N ALA A 118 15.39 -11.70 -9.74
CA ALA A 118 15.18 -10.70 -8.70
C ALA A 118 15.81 -9.35 -9.09
N GLY A 119 17.08 -9.33 -9.51
CA GLY A 119 17.77 -8.12 -9.97
C GLY A 119 17.00 -7.41 -11.09
N ASN A 120 16.64 -8.14 -12.16
CA ASN A 120 15.85 -7.59 -13.26
C ASN A 120 14.49 -7.04 -12.80
N ALA A 121 13.88 -7.64 -11.78
CA ALA A 121 12.60 -7.19 -11.25
C ALA A 121 12.73 -5.95 -10.36
N TYR A 122 13.82 -5.83 -9.58
CA TYR A 122 14.12 -4.60 -8.85
C TYR A 122 14.36 -3.43 -9.80
N ASP A 123 15.15 -3.64 -10.86
CA ASP A 123 15.41 -2.60 -11.86
C ASP A 123 14.10 -2.11 -12.52
N ARG A 124 13.18 -3.04 -12.81
CA ARG A 124 11.84 -2.70 -13.29
C ARG A 124 11.05 -1.93 -12.25
N ALA A 125 11.02 -2.37 -10.99
CA ALA A 125 10.28 -1.70 -9.93
C ALA A 125 10.74 -0.25 -9.74
N VAL A 126 12.06 -0.02 -9.74
CA VAL A 126 12.66 1.32 -9.66
C VAL A 126 12.31 2.14 -10.89
N THR A 127 12.44 1.57 -12.10
CA THR A 127 12.12 2.26 -13.34
C THR A 127 10.65 2.66 -13.42
N THR A 128 9.74 1.75 -13.03
CA THR A 128 8.29 1.98 -13.03
C THR A 128 7.92 3.04 -11.99
N ALA A 129 8.49 2.97 -10.77
CA ALA A 129 8.26 3.97 -9.72
C ALA A 129 8.85 5.35 -10.04
N ALA A 130 9.90 5.42 -10.88
CA ALA A 130 10.48 6.68 -11.30
C ALA A 130 9.74 7.32 -12.48
N ARG A 131 9.00 6.52 -13.26
CA ARG A 131 8.21 6.99 -14.42
C ARG A 131 6.80 7.46 -14.05
N HIS A 132 6.31 7.11 -12.87
CA HIS A 132 4.91 7.22 -12.45
C HIS A 132 4.81 7.71 -11.02
#